data_AF-A0A2B7XR32-F1
#
_entry.id   AF-A0A2B7XR32-F1
#
_cell.length_a   1.000
_cell.length_b   1.000
_cell.length_c   1.000
_cell.angle_alpha   90.00
_cell.angle_beta   90.00
_cell.angle_gamma   90.00
#
_symmetry.space_group_name_H-M   'P 1'
#
loop_
_entity.id
_entity.type
_entity.pdbx_description
1 polymer ?
#
loop_
_entity_poly.entity_id
_entity_poly.type
_entity_poly.pdbx_seq_one_letter_code
_entity_poly.pdbx_strand_id
1 'polypeptide(L)'
;MASQSAPSNVPLSDIDNEYWNERSERRTAALHQLKAVLKEKLGREQVPPPFWAFCQVSDISRLEEMVFIVEQAPNAKIAQLCLEPTIKDCDSAIARWLQNLSAINTTSSGTDRSTTASRNCKKRDQSKCVLTGWEEPDAAHIYPHCLIKASGREPRAVGRFWDILRFFWEEERVEQWKKEIFSDPQNLKAPKDGCFNMISLDKHPHALWGAGRFALRPIKISADLKELKVEFYWQPKPSHETEEIDLLTEPATSRGLYKYGGRGLPVPTGTYKEDGEPEYRSIASGDVFSLTTDDPDKLPLPSWPLLEMQWHLQRIAGMSGAAESSEDLDHNDDDDNAKEITTHDRDATVRSVRAISEWLRLLPENEQSTPRPRPSIPV
;
A
#
# COMPACT_ATOMS: atom_id res chain seq x y z
N MET A 1 14.61 38.65 9.03
CA MET A 1 13.45 37.99 8.37
C MET A 1 13.97 36.69 7.77
N ALA A 2 13.74 35.57 8.46
CA ALA A 2 14.19 34.27 8.00
C ALA A 2 13.18 33.75 6.98
N SER A 3 13.63 33.59 5.74
CA SER A 3 12.91 32.91 4.67
C SER A 3 12.78 31.43 5.03
N GLN A 4 11.64 31.03 5.59
CA GLN A 4 11.26 29.62 5.65
C GLN A 4 10.86 29.20 4.23
N SER A 5 11.79 28.55 3.53
CA SER A 5 11.47 27.82 2.30
C SER A 5 10.51 26.69 2.64
N ALA A 6 9.36 26.65 1.98
CA ALA A 6 8.41 25.55 2.08
C ALA A 6 9.13 24.21 1.80
N PRO A 7 8.84 23.14 2.55
CA PRO A 7 9.39 21.82 2.25
C PRO A 7 8.98 21.44 0.82
N SER A 8 9.94 20.95 0.04
CA SER A 8 9.70 20.40 -1.28
C SER A 8 8.74 19.22 -1.15
N ASN A 9 7.45 19.45 -1.42
CA ASN A 9 6.36 18.47 -1.37
C ASN A 9 6.44 17.42 -2.49
N VAL A 10 7.63 16.99 -2.89
CA VAL A 10 7.79 15.86 -3.81
C VAL A 10 7.83 14.61 -2.93
N PRO A 11 6.81 13.73 -2.98
CA PRO A 11 6.89 12.41 -2.35
C PRO A 11 8.24 11.75 -2.64
N LEU A 12 8.88 11.13 -1.64
CA LEU A 12 10.11 10.34 -1.84
C LEU A 12 9.93 9.27 -2.94
N SER A 13 8.68 8.86 -3.22
CA SER A 13 8.30 7.95 -4.31
C SER A 13 8.37 8.52 -5.73
N ASP A 14 8.59 9.81 -5.87
CA ASP A 14 8.77 10.49 -7.16
C ASP A 14 10.25 10.68 -7.50
N ILE A 15 11.13 10.34 -6.55
CA ILE A 15 12.57 10.25 -6.81
C ILE A 15 12.74 9.17 -7.90
N ASP A 16 13.47 9.54 -8.94
CA ASP A 16 13.80 8.69 -10.10
C ASP A 16 12.63 8.36 -11.07
N ASN A 17 11.47 9.03 -10.97
CA ASN A 17 10.34 8.89 -11.91
C ASN A 17 9.77 7.46 -12.06
N GLU A 18 9.87 6.61 -11.04
CA GLU A 18 9.45 5.20 -11.08
C GLU A 18 7.93 4.99 -10.99
N TYR A 19 7.13 6.04 -11.14
CA TYR A 19 5.67 5.99 -10.99
C TYR A 19 4.95 5.22 -12.12
N TRP A 20 5.66 4.91 -13.21
CA TRP A 20 5.17 4.02 -14.27
C TRP A 20 5.38 2.53 -14.01
N ASN A 21 5.87 2.14 -12.82
CA ASN A 21 6.43 0.80 -12.57
C ASN A 21 7.67 0.51 -13.43
N GLU A 22 8.40 1.54 -13.84
CA GLU A 22 9.66 1.41 -14.57
C GLU A 22 10.79 1.63 -13.55
N ARG A 23 11.64 0.61 -13.34
CA ARG A 23 12.68 0.66 -12.29
C ARG A 23 13.80 1.60 -12.70
N SER A 24 14.31 2.36 -11.74
CA SER A 24 15.55 3.12 -11.89
C SER A 24 16.78 2.20 -11.88
N GLU A 25 17.91 2.72 -12.36
CA GLU A 25 19.21 2.05 -12.22
C GLU A 25 19.58 1.84 -10.75
N ARG A 26 19.26 2.83 -9.90
CA ARG A 26 19.54 2.78 -8.46
C ARG A 26 18.78 1.64 -7.77
N ARG A 27 17.47 1.52 -8.01
CA ARG A 27 16.67 0.40 -7.49
C ARG A 27 17.20 -0.93 -8.02
N THR A 28 17.51 -0.99 -9.32
CA THR A 28 18.06 -2.20 -9.95
C THR A 28 19.33 -2.65 -9.23
N ALA A 29 20.26 -1.74 -8.95
CA ALA A 29 21.48 -2.05 -8.19
C ALA A 29 21.19 -2.57 -6.76
N ALA A 30 20.28 -1.91 -6.03
CA ALA A 30 19.89 -2.33 -4.69
C ALA A 30 19.24 -3.73 -4.68
N LEU A 31 18.38 -4.04 -5.66
CA LEU A 31 17.76 -5.36 -5.80
C LEU A 31 18.78 -6.44 -6.17
N HIS A 32 19.79 -6.12 -6.97
CA HIS A 32 20.90 -7.04 -7.26
C HIS A 32 21.67 -7.43 -5.99
N GLN A 33 21.98 -6.45 -5.14
CA GLN A 33 22.62 -6.70 -3.85
C GLN A 33 21.72 -7.52 -2.93
N LEU A 34 20.43 -7.14 -2.82
CA LEU A 34 19.46 -7.86 -2.02
C LEU A 34 19.32 -9.32 -2.46
N LYS A 35 19.24 -9.58 -3.77
CA LYS A 35 19.18 -10.94 -4.31
C LYS A 35 20.44 -11.74 -3.96
N ALA A 36 21.63 -11.13 -4.07
CA ALA A 36 22.89 -11.79 -3.76
C ALA A 36 22.93 -12.24 -2.29
N VAL A 37 22.56 -11.35 -1.35
CA VAL A 37 22.59 -11.67 0.09
C VAL A 37 21.49 -12.66 0.48
N LEU A 38 20.31 -12.60 -0.14
CA LEU A 38 19.24 -13.60 0.04
C LEU A 38 19.69 -14.99 -0.40
N LYS A 39 20.36 -15.09 -1.55
CA LYS A 39 20.90 -16.35 -2.05
C LYS A 39 22.01 -16.88 -1.13
N GLU A 40 22.97 -16.03 -0.76
CA GLU A 40 24.12 -16.44 0.04
C GLU A 40 23.74 -16.81 1.49
N LYS A 41 22.95 -15.97 2.17
CA LYS A 41 22.70 -16.09 3.61
C LYS A 41 21.43 -16.87 3.94
N LEU A 42 20.41 -16.79 3.09
CA LEU A 42 19.11 -17.42 3.31
C LEU A 42 18.88 -18.64 2.41
N GLY A 43 19.72 -18.86 1.39
CA GLY A 43 19.52 -19.92 0.40
C GLY A 43 18.31 -19.69 -0.50
N ARG A 44 17.85 -18.44 -0.62
CA ARG A 44 16.67 -18.06 -1.41
C ARG A 44 17.08 -17.56 -2.78
N GLU A 45 16.73 -18.30 -3.83
CA GLU A 45 16.92 -17.85 -5.22
C GLU A 45 15.70 -17.08 -5.77
N GLN A 46 14.52 -17.43 -5.27
CA GLN A 46 13.25 -16.80 -5.59
C GLN A 46 12.54 -16.36 -4.30
N VAL A 47 11.57 -15.46 -4.45
CA VAL A 47 10.80 -14.87 -3.36
C VAL A 47 9.30 -14.89 -3.68
N PRO A 48 8.42 -14.81 -2.67
CA PRO A 48 6.99 -14.66 -2.91
C PRO A 48 6.65 -13.36 -3.68
N PRO A 49 5.65 -13.37 -4.57
CA PRO A 49 5.24 -12.18 -5.33
C PRO A 49 4.93 -10.94 -4.49
N PRO A 50 4.25 -11.03 -3.32
CA PRO A 50 4.04 -9.87 -2.47
C PRO A 50 5.35 -9.22 -2.02
N PHE A 51 6.33 -10.01 -1.54
CA PHE A 51 7.63 -9.47 -1.12
C PHE A 51 8.37 -8.83 -2.29
N TRP A 52 8.40 -9.50 -3.46
CA TRP A 52 8.96 -8.92 -4.68
C TRP A 52 8.32 -7.57 -5.02
N ALA A 53 6.99 -7.48 -4.98
CA ALA A 53 6.24 -6.28 -5.29
C ALA A 53 6.49 -5.15 -4.29
N PHE A 54 6.57 -5.44 -2.98
CA PHE A 54 7.00 -4.46 -1.98
C PHE A 54 8.39 -3.89 -2.31
N CYS A 55 9.35 -4.75 -2.68
CA CYS A 55 10.69 -4.29 -3.08
C CYS A 55 10.70 -3.42 -4.35
N GLN A 56 9.69 -3.52 -5.23
CA GLN A 56 9.60 -2.66 -6.42
C GLN A 56 9.16 -1.23 -6.12
N VAL A 57 8.52 -0.97 -4.98
CA VAL A 57 7.94 0.35 -4.65
C VAL A 57 8.42 0.93 -3.32
N SER A 58 9.20 0.16 -2.56
CA SER A 58 9.80 0.58 -1.30
C SER A 58 10.77 1.74 -1.47
N ASP A 59 11.05 2.46 -0.37
CA ASP A 59 12.14 3.42 -0.33
C ASP A 59 13.47 2.67 -0.54
N ILE A 60 14.33 3.18 -1.43
CA ILE A 60 15.58 2.48 -1.79
C ILE A 60 16.51 2.36 -0.59
N SER A 61 16.55 3.36 0.29
CA SER A 61 17.28 3.34 1.56
C SER A 61 16.89 2.15 2.45
N ARG A 62 15.63 1.73 2.41
CA ARG A 62 15.15 0.55 3.16
C ARG A 62 15.61 -0.76 2.53
N LEU A 63 15.72 -0.83 1.20
CA LEU A 63 16.35 -1.98 0.52
C LEU A 63 17.84 -2.09 0.86
N GLU A 64 18.56 -0.98 0.79
CA GLU A 64 19.98 -0.88 1.17
C GLU A 64 20.17 -1.29 2.64
N GLU A 65 19.24 -0.89 3.52
CA GLU A 65 19.24 -1.31 4.93
C GLU A 65 18.97 -2.81 5.11
N MET A 66 18.05 -3.41 4.36
CA MET A 66 17.84 -4.87 4.40
C MET A 66 19.11 -5.62 4.01
N VAL A 67 19.81 -5.15 2.96
CA VAL A 67 21.11 -5.68 2.55
C VAL A 67 22.09 -5.62 3.71
N PHE A 68 22.27 -4.43 4.29
CA PHE A 68 23.17 -4.21 5.42
C PHE A 68 22.86 -5.15 6.60
N ILE A 69 21.59 -5.27 7.02
CA ILE A 69 21.19 -6.13 8.14
C ILE A 69 21.56 -7.60 7.89
N VAL A 70 21.34 -8.09 6.66
CA VAL A 70 21.64 -9.48 6.30
C VAL A 70 23.15 -9.72 6.18
N GLU A 71 23.91 -8.75 5.67
CA GLU A 71 25.37 -8.84 5.58
C GLU A 71 26.04 -8.84 6.96
N GLN A 72 25.57 -7.99 7.87
CA GLN A 72 26.09 -7.89 9.23
C GLN A 72 25.63 -9.02 10.16
N ALA A 73 24.69 -9.85 9.71
CA ALA A 73 24.22 -10.97 10.51
C ALA A 73 25.36 -11.96 10.79
N PRO A 74 25.63 -12.32 12.05
CA PRO A 74 26.80 -13.13 12.42
C PRO A 74 26.74 -14.57 11.91
N ASN A 75 25.56 -15.04 11.49
CA ASN A 75 25.36 -16.34 10.84
C ASN A 75 24.01 -16.38 10.11
N ALA A 76 23.84 -17.40 9.27
CA ALA A 76 22.62 -17.62 8.49
C ALA A 76 21.33 -17.69 9.33
N LYS A 77 21.40 -18.24 10.56
CA LYS A 77 20.23 -18.32 11.45
C LYS A 77 19.76 -16.93 11.89
N ILE A 78 20.68 -16.03 12.24
CA ILE A 78 20.33 -14.64 12.57
C ILE A 78 19.83 -13.91 11.33
N ALA A 79 20.49 -14.09 10.17
CA ALA A 79 20.04 -13.49 8.91
C ALA A 79 18.60 -13.90 8.55
N GLN A 80 18.29 -15.20 8.67
CA GLN A 80 16.94 -15.73 8.50
C GLN A 80 15.97 -15.10 9.50
N LEU A 81 16.33 -15.06 10.79
CA LEU A 81 15.47 -14.43 11.80
C LEU A 81 15.21 -12.96 11.48
N CYS A 82 16.13 -12.25 10.84
CA CYS A 82 15.97 -10.83 10.52
C CYS A 82 15.03 -10.55 9.34
N LEU A 83 14.96 -11.41 8.32
CA LEU A 83 14.26 -11.06 7.08
C LEU A 83 13.17 -12.07 6.66
N GLU A 84 13.31 -13.34 7.05
CA GLU A 84 12.37 -14.41 6.71
C GLU A 84 10.92 -14.12 7.16
N PRO A 85 10.65 -13.56 8.35
CA PRO A 85 9.30 -13.20 8.75
C PRO A 85 8.70 -12.16 7.81
N THR A 86 9.42 -11.07 7.55
CA THR A 86 8.99 -9.99 6.65
C THR A 86 8.68 -10.51 5.25
N ILE A 87 9.53 -11.40 4.70
CA ILE A 87 9.30 -12.05 3.40
C ILE A 87 7.95 -12.79 3.39
N LYS A 88 7.65 -13.55 4.45
CA LYS A 88 6.42 -14.36 4.54
C LYS A 88 5.17 -13.54 4.83
N ASP A 89 5.29 -12.45 5.57
CA ASP A 89 4.14 -11.68 6.01
C ASP A 89 3.66 -10.63 5.00
N CYS A 90 4.42 -10.37 3.94
CA CYS A 90 4.02 -9.43 2.88
C CYS A 90 2.65 -9.79 2.27
N ASP A 91 2.38 -11.08 2.04
CA ASP A 91 1.06 -11.57 1.61
C ASP A 91 -0.03 -11.15 2.60
N SER A 92 0.17 -11.46 3.89
CA SER A 92 -0.76 -11.12 4.96
C SER A 92 -1.03 -9.62 5.11
N ALA A 93 -0.09 -8.75 4.73
CA ALA A 93 -0.30 -7.30 4.71
C ALA A 93 -1.22 -6.88 3.56
N ILE A 94 -1.00 -7.43 2.36
CA ILE A 94 -1.79 -7.10 1.17
C ILE A 94 -3.18 -7.73 1.21
N ALA A 95 -3.29 -8.97 1.67
CA ALA A 95 -4.59 -9.61 1.89
C ALA A 95 -5.45 -8.74 2.83
N ARG A 96 -4.89 -8.23 3.93
CA ARG A 96 -5.62 -7.35 4.85
C ARG A 96 -5.97 -6.00 4.26
N TRP A 97 -5.09 -5.45 3.43
CA TRP A 97 -5.36 -4.23 2.68
C TRP A 97 -6.55 -4.41 1.72
N LEU A 98 -6.63 -5.55 1.04
CA LEU A 98 -7.64 -5.85 0.03
C LEU A 98 -8.93 -6.48 0.55
N GLN A 99 -8.98 -6.97 1.80
CA GLN A 99 -10.11 -7.68 2.45
C GLN A 99 -11.38 -6.80 2.58
N ASN A 100 -11.92 -6.36 1.46
CA ASN A 100 -13.20 -5.72 1.27
C ASN A 100 -14.31 -6.78 1.35
N LEU A 101 -14.51 -7.34 2.55
CA LEU A 101 -15.76 -8.01 2.91
C LEU A 101 -16.88 -6.95 3.02
N SER A 102 -17.38 -6.49 1.86
CA SER A 102 -18.71 -5.89 1.72
C SER A 102 -19.13 -5.71 0.26
N ALA A 103 -19.11 -6.79 -0.54
CA ALA A 103 -19.90 -6.85 -1.78
C ALA A 103 -20.69 -8.16 -1.96
N ILE A 104 -20.58 -9.13 -1.04
CA ILE A 104 -21.36 -10.37 -1.08
C ILE A 104 -22.10 -10.54 0.26
N ASN A 105 -23.41 -10.30 0.18
CA ASN A 105 -24.47 -10.72 1.10
C ASN A 105 -24.35 -10.39 2.60
N THR A 106 -24.90 -9.23 2.98
CA THR A 106 -25.95 -9.27 4.00
C THR A 106 -27.23 -8.72 3.41
N THR A 107 -28.09 -9.61 2.94
CA THR A 107 -29.54 -9.43 3.06
C THR A 107 -29.88 -9.29 4.54
N SER A 108 -29.70 -8.10 5.08
CA SER A 108 -30.43 -7.65 6.25
C SER A 108 -31.06 -6.31 5.87
N SER A 109 -32.38 -6.26 5.95
CA SER A 109 -33.16 -5.04 5.82
C SER A 109 -32.95 -4.13 7.05
N GLY A 110 -31.69 -3.82 7.36
CA GLY A 110 -31.31 -2.80 8.32
C GLY A 110 -30.93 -1.55 7.54
N THR A 111 -31.68 -0.47 7.70
CA THR A 111 -31.29 0.86 7.22
C THR A 111 -29.93 1.22 7.80
N ASP A 112 -28.86 0.96 7.05
CA ASP A 112 -27.51 1.35 7.41
C ASP A 112 -27.46 2.88 7.30
N ARG A 113 -27.51 3.57 8.44
CA ARG A 113 -27.54 5.02 8.45
C ARG A 113 -26.21 5.51 7.88
N SER A 114 -26.27 6.17 6.72
CA SER A 114 -25.14 6.94 6.18
C SER A 114 -24.42 7.69 7.30
N THR A 115 -23.14 7.35 7.53
CA THR A 115 -22.32 8.01 8.53
C THR A 115 -22.13 9.48 8.16
N THR A 116 -21.85 10.34 9.16
CA THR A 116 -21.54 11.75 8.90
C THR A 116 -20.33 11.89 7.98
N ALA A 117 -19.32 11.02 8.10
CA ALA A 117 -18.16 10.99 7.21
C ALA A 117 -18.55 10.73 5.75
N SER A 118 -19.38 9.70 5.49
CA SER A 118 -19.85 9.37 4.14
C SER A 118 -20.68 10.51 3.54
N ARG A 119 -21.59 11.10 4.31
CA ARG A 119 -22.38 12.25 3.86
C ARG A 119 -21.52 13.46 3.53
N ASN A 120 -20.51 13.74 4.35
CA ASN A 120 -19.58 14.84 4.12
C ASN A 120 -18.71 14.59 2.88
N CYS A 121 -18.25 13.35 2.65
CA CYS A 121 -17.52 12.96 1.44
C CYS A 121 -18.37 13.22 0.18
N LYS A 122 -19.60 12.70 0.14
CA LYS A 122 -20.52 12.94 -0.99
C LYS A 122 -20.85 14.43 -1.14
N LYS A 123 -21.01 15.16 -0.05
CA LYS A 123 -21.25 16.61 -0.09
C LYS A 123 -20.06 17.39 -0.67
N ARG A 124 -18.83 17.05 -0.24
CA ARG A 124 -17.58 17.63 -0.76
C ARG A 124 -17.49 17.42 -2.27
N ASP A 125 -17.75 16.21 -2.72
CA ASP A 125 -17.63 15.80 -4.12
C ASP A 125 -18.92 16.07 -4.93
N GLN A 126 -19.79 16.96 -4.44
CA GLN A 126 -21.02 17.39 -5.12
C GLN A 126 -21.96 16.24 -5.53
N SER A 127 -21.94 15.14 -4.78
CA SER A 127 -22.69 13.90 -5.04
C SER A 127 -22.41 13.32 -6.43
N LYS A 128 -21.16 13.45 -6.89
CA LYS A 128 -20.67 12.90 -8.15
C LYS A 128 -19.41 12.07 -7.95
N CYS A 129 -19.23 11.07 -8.80
CA CYS A 129 -17.96 10.36 -8.88
C CYS A 129 -16.86 11.33 -9.32
N VAL A 130 -15.78 11.40 -8.55
CA VAL A 130 -14.68 12.34 -8.83
C VAL A 130 -13.87 12.00 -10.07
N LEU A 131 -13.97 10.76 -10.58
CA LEU A 131 -13.27 10.31 -11.78
C LEU A 131 -14.13 10.43 -13.04
N THR A 132 -15.41 10.06 -12.94
CA THR A 132 -16.26 9.89 -14.12
C THR A 132 -17.35 10.97 -14.21
N GLY A 133 -17.62 11.71 -13.13
CA GLY A 133 -18.64 12.77 -13.05
C GLY A 133 -20.07 12.27 -12.89
N TRP A 134 -20.30 10.96 -12.83
CA TRP A 134 -21.63 10.35 -12.70
C TRP A 134 -22.23 10.62 -11.33
N GLU A 135 -23.56 10.77 -11.28
CA GLU A 135 -24.30 11.04 -10.04
C GLU A 135 -24.45 9.79 -9.17
N GLU A 136 -24.88 9.99 -7.92
CA GLU A 136 -25.14 8.93 -6.94
C GLU A 136 -23.93 8.02 -6.61
N PRO A 137 -22.73 8.58 -6.33
CA PRO A 137 -21.55 7.79 -6.01
C PRO A 137 -21.65 7.11 -4.65
N ASP A 138 -20.83 6.09 -4.45
CA ASP A 138 -20.47 5.55 -3.14
C ASP A 138 -19.32 6.33 -2.51
N ALA A 139 -19.26 6.34 -1.17
CA ALA A 139 -18.10 6.86 -0.46
C ALA A 139 -17.11 5.71 -0.25
N ALA A 140 -16.03 5.69 -1.02
CA ALA A 140 -14.98 4.68 -0.94
C ALA A 140 -13.91 5.09 0.07
N HIS A 141 -13.55 4.19 0.99
CA HIS A 141 -12.47 4.43 1.95
C HIS A 141 -11.08 4.37 1.29
N ILE A 142 -10.16 5.21 1.76
CA ILE A 142 -8.76 5.23 1.30
C ILE A 142 -7.92 4.25 2.12
N TYR A 143 -7.88 4.45 3.45
CA TYR A 143 -7.48 3.41 4.39
C TYR A 143 -8.67 2.46 4.61
N PRO A 144 -8.53 1.16 4.32
CA PRO A 144 -9.64 0.21 4.28
C PRO A 144 -10.47 0.16 5.55
N HIS A 145 -11.79 0.15 5.37
CA HIS A 145 -12.74 0.04 6.47
C HIS A 145 -12.61 -1.29 7.24
N CYS A 146 -12.17 -2.37 6.59
CA CYS A 146 -11.86 -3.63 7.25
C CYS A 146 -10.75 -3.48 8.31
N LEU A 147 -9.70 -2.72 8.01
CA LEU A 147 -8.61 -2.43 8.94
C LEU A 147 -9.07 -1.51 10.09
N ILE A 148 -9.99 -0.57 9.82
CA ILE A 148 -10.63 0.26 10.87
C ILE A 148 -11.44 -0.63 11.82
N LYS A 149 -12.22 -1.59 11.31
CA LYS A 149 -12.97 -2.54 12.13
C LYS A 149 -12.05 -3.49 12.90
N ALA A 150 -10.97 -3.95 12.26
CA ALA A 150 -9.98 -4.84 12.85
C ALA A 150 -9.21 -4.18 14.01
N SER A 151 -9.04 -2.86 14.01
CA SER A 151 -8.38 -2.14 15.11
C SER A 151 -8.98 -2.42 16.50
N GLY A 152 -10.30 -2.64 16.59
CA GLY A 152 -10.96 -3.02 17.83
C GLY A 152 -10.91 -4.52 18.13
N ARG A 153 -11.02 -5.36 17.09
CA ARG A 153 -11.18 -6.81 17.20
C ARG A 153 -9.84 -7.55 17.29
N GLU A 154 -8.87 -7.12 16.49
CA GLU A 154 -7.58 -7.77 16.25
C GLU A 154 -6.44 -6.72 16.23
N PRO A 155 -6.24 -5.93 17.31
CA PRO A 155 -5.28 -4.83 17.34
C PRO A 155 -3.82 -5.29 17.08
N ARG A 156 -3.49 -6.55 17.39
CA ARG A 156 -2.17 -7.12 17.10
C ARG A 156 -1.94 -7.31 15.60
N ALA A 157 -2.95 -7.80 14.88
CA ALA A 157 -2.88 -7.98 13.43
C ALA A 157 -2.76 -6.63 12.71
N VAL A 158 -3.48 -5.60 13.19
CA VAL A 158 -3.31 -4.22 12.70
C VAL A 158 -1.92 -3.69 13.03
N GLY A 159 -1.41 -3.96 14.24
CA GLY A 159 -0.02 -3.64 14.61
C GLY A 159 1.00 -4.26 13.65
N ARG A 160 0.83 -5.54 13.32
CA ARG A 160 1.67 -6.28 12.38
C ARG A 160 1.64 -5.67 10.98
N PHE A 161 0.47 -5.25 10.49
CA PHE A 161 0.35 -4.54 9.22
C PHE A 161 1.27 -3.30 9.19
N TRP A 162 1.21 -2.45 10.22
CA TRP A 162 2.09 -1.28 10.32
C TRP A 162 3.57 -1.64 10.52
N ASP A 163 3.88 -2.72 11.26
CA ASP A 163 5.25 -3.22 11.41
C ASP A 163 5.87 -3.59 10.05
N ILE A 164 5.10 -4.26 9.18
CA ILE A 164 5.56 -4.66 7.84
C ILE A 164 5.86 -3.42 6.99
N LEU A 165 4.98 -2.40 7.00
CA LEU A 165 5.23 -1.18 6.23
C LEU A 165 6.54 -0.49 6.64
N ARG A 166 6.92 -0.52 7.93
CA ARG A 166 8.18 0.05 8.42
C ARG A 166 9.44 -0.65 7.91
N PHE A 167 9.34 -1.84 7.33
CA PHE A 167 10.47 -2.46 6.65
C PHE A 167 10.71 -1.86 5.26
N PHE A 168 9.69 -1.31 4.62
CA PHE A 168 9.76 -0.90 3.21
C PHE A 168 9.74 0.62 3.02
N TRP A 169 9.29 1.38 4.00
CA TRP A 169 9.33 2.85 3.96
C TRP A 169 9.98 3.43 5.19
N GLU A 170 10.54 4.63 5.02
CA GLU A 170 11.13 5.42 6.09
C GLU A 170 10.15 5.59 7.27
N GLU A 171 10.68 5.50 8.50
CA GLU A 171 9.85 5.51 9.71
C GLU A 171 9.00 6.78 9.82
N GLU A 172 9.57 7.94 9.44
CA GLU A 172 8.84 9.21 9.40
C GLU A 172 7.60 9.12 8.51
N ARG A 173 7.72 8.50 7.33
CA ARG A 173 6.65 8.36 6.35
C ARG A 173 5.53 7.47 6.87
N VAL A 174 5.89 6.31 7.43
CA VAL A 174 4.89 5.39 7.99
C VAL A 174 4.17 6.00 9.19
N GLU A 175 4.88 6.73 10.04
CA GLU A 175 4.26 7.42 11.18
C GLU A 175 3.36 8.58 10.74
N GLN A 176 3.65 9.26 9.62
CA GLN A 176 2.73 10.22 9.01
C GLN A 176 1.44 9.56 8.54
N TRP A 177 1.51 8.45 7.78
CA TRP A 177 0.32 7.70 7.36
C TRP A 177 -0.52 7.24 8.56
N LYS A 178 0.16 6.75 9.59
CA LYS A 178 -0.47 6.20 10.78
C LYS A 178 -1.18 7.28 11.62
N LYS A 179 -0.62 8.49 11.74
CA LYS A 179 -1.21 9.61 12.49
C LYS A 179 -2.53 10.12 11.92
N GLU A 180 -2.73 9.97 10.61
CA GLU A 180 -3.99 10.34 9.96
C GLU A 180 -5.17 9.50 10.48
N ILE A 181 -4.93 8.21 10.74
CA ILE A 181 -5.94 7.30 11.29
C ILE A 181 -5.92 7.29 12.82
N PHE A 182 -4.75 7.31 13.46
CA PHE A 182 -4.63 7.14 14.90
C PHE A 182 -4.06 8.39 15.57
N SER A 183 -4.85 9.06 16.41
CA SER A 183 -4.37 10.22 17.21
C SER A 183 -3.15 9.90 18.06
N ASP A 184 -3.11 8.69 18.60
CA ASP A 184 -1.98 8.14 19.33
C ASP A 184 -1.44 6.94 18.55
N PRO A 185 -0.26 7.05 17.91
CA PRO A 185 0.33 5.95 17.16
C PRO A 185 0.61 4.70 17.99
N GLN A 186 0.68 4.80 19.31
CA GLN A 186 0.85 3.64 20.21
C GLN A 186 -0.47 2.97 20.56
N ASN A 187 -1.61 3.66 20.34
CA ASN A 187 -2.93 3.14 20.63
C ASN A 187 -3.77 2.96 19.36
N LEU A 188 -3.73 1.74 18.81
CA LEU A 188 -4.45 1.38 17.59
C LEU A 188 -5.96 1.10 17.80
N LYS A 189 -6.49 1.25 19.02
CA LYS A 189 -7.87 0.85 19.36
C LYS A 189 -8.93 1.91 19.02
N ALA A 190 -8.51 3.13 18.67
CA ALA A 190 -9.41 4.24 18.41
C ALA A 190 -9.06 4.93 17.07
N PRO A 191 -9.28 4.26 15.93
CA PRO A 191 -9.11 4.88 14.62
C PRO A 191 -10.11 6.01 14.40
N LYS A 192 -9.67 7.08 13.74
CA LYS A 192 -10.49 8.12 13.16
C LYS A 192 -10.99 7.66 11.81
N ASP A 193 -12.31 7.69 11.62
CA ASP A 193 -12.93 7.47 10.32
C ASP A 193 -13.74 8.71 9.93
N GLY A 194 -13.20 9.50 9.01
CA GLY A 194 -13.70 10.82 8.66
C GLY A 194 -13.71 11.07 7.16
N CYS A 195 -14.25 12.23 6.76
CA CYS A 195 -14.34 12.66 5.35
C CYS A 195 -12.97 12.66 4.63
N PHE A 196 -11.89 12.93 5.35
CA PHE A 196 -10.52 12.90 4.84
C PHE A 196 -10.06 11.50 4.41
N ASN A 197 -10.70 10.43 4.89
CA ASN A 197 -10.39 9.04 4.56
C ASN A 197 -11.32 8.48 3.47
N MET A 198 -12.06 9.33 2.76
CA MET A 198 -13.05 8.88 1.77
C MET A 198 -12.99 9.69 0.47
N ILE A 199 -13.35 9.04 -0.63
CA ILE A 199 -13.47 9.60 -1.98
C ILE A 199 -14.77 9.12 -2.63
N SER A 200 -15.49 9.99 -3.35
CA SER A 200 -16.73 9.60 -4.01
C SER A 200 -16.45 8.90 -5.34
N LEU A 201 -16.77 7.62 -5.43
CA LEU A 201 -16.60 6.79 -6.62
C LEU A 201 -17.93 6.17 -7.02
N ASP A 202 -18.23 6.16 -8.33
CA ASP A 202 -19.33 5.35 -8.84
C ASP A 202 -19.06 3.84 -8.58
N LYS A 203 -20.10 3.00 -8.63
CA LYS A 203 -20.05 1.58 -8.24
C LYS A 203 -18.93 0.81 -8.94
N HIS A 204 -18.76 1.03 -10.25
CA HIS A 204 -17.72 0.34 -11.00
C HIS A 204 -16.29 0.76 -10.61
N PRO A 205 -15.91 2.06 -10.63
CA PRO A 205 -14.61 2.47 -10.12
C PRO A 205 -14.42 2.17 -8.62
N HIS A 206 -15.47 2.15 -7.80
CA HIS A 206 -15.36 1.73 -6.40
C HIS A 206 -14.94 0.25 -6.27
N ALA A 207 -15.53 -0.65 -7.07
CA ALA A 207 -15.13 -2.05 -7.11
C ALA A 207 -13.67 -2.21 -7.56
N LEU A 208 -13.26 -1.50 -8.62
CA LEU A 208 -11.87 -1.53 -9.12
C LEU A 208 -10.88 -0.96 -8.09
N TRP A 209 -11.27 0.08 -7.35
CA TRP A 209 -10.51 0.67 -6.26
C TRP A 209 -10.31 -0.34 -5.12
N GLY A 210 -11.40 -1.01 -4.70
CA GLY A 210 -11.33 -2.02 -3.64
C GLY A 210 -10.50 -3.24 -4.03
N ALA A 211 -10.47 -3.58 -5.32
CA ALA A 211 -9.79 -4.77 -5.83
C ALA A 211 -8.33 -4.56 -6.23
N GLY A 212 -7.69 -3.42 -5.94
CA GLY A 212 -6.27 -3.29 -6.29
C GLY A 212 -5.99 -2.82 -7.73
N ARG A 213 -7.01 -2.47 -8.54
CA ARG A 213 -6.90 -2.44 -10.02
C ARG A 213 -6.47 -1.10 -10.60
N PHE A 214 -6.56 -0.04 -9.80
CA PHE A 214 -5.97 1.26 -10.12
C PHE A 214 -5.56 1.99 -8.85
N ALA A 215 -4.66 2.96 -9.00
CA ALA A 215 -4.16 3.77 -7.90
C ALA A 215 -4.27 5.26 -8.25
N LEU A 216 -4.38 6.10 -7.22
CA LEU A 216 -4.36 7.56 -7.38
C LEU A 216 -3.11 8.11 -6.71
N ARG A 217 -2.18 8.62 -7.52
CA ARG A 217 -0.96 9.26 -7.04
C ARG A 217 -1.26 10.72 -6.69
N PRO A 218 -1.10 11.18 -5.44
CA PRO A 218 -1.22 12.59 -5.12
C PRO A 218 -0.03 13.39 -5.70
N ILE A 219 -0.30 14.48 -6.43
CA ILE A 219 0.73 15.28 -7.14
C ILE A 219 0.93 16.66 -6.52
N LYS A 220 -0.16 17.34 -6.15
CA LYS A 220 -0.09 18.68 -5.56
C LYS A 220 -1.34 19.03 -4.78
N ILE A 221 -1.16 19.59 -3.59
CA ILE A 221 -2.23 20.25 -2.83
C ILE A 221 -2.02 21.77 -2.90
N SER A 222 -3.11 22.52 -3.06
CA SER A 222 -3.09 23.99 -3.05
C SER A 222 -2.80 24.53 -1.64
N ALA A 223 -2.21 25.72 -1.56
CA ALA A 223 -1.84 26.34 -0.28
C ALA A 223 -3.05 26.64 0.62
N ASP A 224 -4.22 26.85 0.03
CA ASP A 224 -5.49 27.06 0.74
C ASP A 224 -6.23 25.75 1.07
N LEU A 225 -5.63 24.59 0.74
CA LEU A 225 -6.17 23.25 0.96
C LEU A 225 -7.51 22.98 0.26
N LYS A 226 -7.82 23.75 -0.80
CA LYS A 226 -9.08 23.65 -1.56
C LYS A 226 -9.00 22.84 -2.84
N GLU A 227 -7.81 22.57 -3.36
CA GLU A 227 -7.60 21.72 -4.53
C GLU A 227 -6.48 20.69 -4.25
N LEU A 228 -6.78 19.42 -4.52
CA LEU A 228 -5.83 18.32 -4.54
C LEU A 228 -5.81 17.69 -5.93
N LYS A 229 -4.67 17.75 -6.60
CA LYS A 229 -4.44 17.09 -7.88
C LYS A 229 -3.93 15.67 -7.66
N VAL A 230 -4.60 14.71 -8.28
CA VAL A 230 -4.21 13.30 -8.28
C VAL A 230 -4.04 12.82 -9.72
N GLU A 231 -3.13 11.88 -9.92
CA GLU A 231 -2.91 11.23 -11.20
C GLU A 231 -3.40 9.78 -11.13
N PHE A 232 -4.15 9.37 -12.14
CA PHE A 232 -4.71 8.04 -12.23
C PHE A 232 -3.70 7.06 -12.84
N TYR A 233 -3.60 5.86 -12.29
CA TYR A 233 -2.80 4.77 -12.87
C TYR A 233 -3.53 3.44 -12.83
N TRP A 234 -3.76 2.86 -14.00
CA TRP A 234 -4.14 1.46 -14.11
C TRP A 234 -3.00 0.58 -13.59
N GLN A 235 -3.34 -0.43 -12.79
CA GLN A 235 -2.38 -1.47 -12.45
C GLN A 235 -2.28 -2.47 -13.60
N PRO A 236 -1.07 -2.85 -14.03
CA PRO A 236 -0.92 -3.91 -15.03
C PRO A 236 -1.46 -5.23 -14.48
N LYS A 237 -2.26 -5.92 -15.28
CA LYS A 237 -2.70 -7.28 -14.96
C LYS A 237 -1.52 -8.25 -15.14
N PRO A 238 -1.14 -9.04 -14.11
CA PRO A 238 -0.11 -10.06 -14.26
C PRO A 238 -0.51 -11.10 -15.31
N SER A 239 0.47 -11.61 -16.05
CA SER A 239 0.20 -12.60 -17.10
C SER A 239 -0.17 -13.97 -16.56
N HIS A 240 0.40 -14.36 -15.41
CA HIS A 240 0.18 -15.67 -14.76
C HIS A 240 0.37 -15.55 -13.26
N GLU A 241 -0.35 -16.39 -12.51
CA GLU A 241 -0.09 -16.61 -11.08
C GLU A 241 1.17 -17.46 -10.91
N THR A 242 2.11 -16.99 -10.10
CA THR A 242 3.35 -17.69 -9.80
C THR A 242 3.53 -17.74 -8.29
N GLU A 243 3.79 -18.91 -7.71
CA GLU A 243 4.03 -19.04 -6.26
C GLU A 243 5.34 -18.36 -5.82
N GLU A 244 6.35 -18.38 -6.70
CA GLU A 244 7.64 -17.73 -6.49
C GLU A 244 8.07 -16.97 -7.75
N ILE A 245 8.80 -15.87 -7.55
CA ILE A 245 9.28 -14.97 -8.60
C ILE A 245 10.74 -14.58 -8.34
N ASP A 246 11.50 -14.39 -9.42
CA ASP A 246 12.85 -13.85 -9.32
C ASP A 246 12.79 -12.38 -8.87
N LEU A 247 13.54 -12.01 -7.82
CA LEU A 247 13.56 -10.64 -7.28
C LEU A 247 13.86 -9.57 -8.35
N LEU A 248 14.62 -9.94 -9.38
CA LEU A 248 15.02 -9.06 -10.47
C LEU A 248 14.03 -9.00 -11.63
N THR A 249 12.94 -9.78 -11.60
CA THR A 249 11.86 -9.69 -12.59
C THR A 249 11.36 -8.25 -12.65
N GLU A 250 11.27 -7.70 -13.87
CA GLU A 250 10.76 -6.34 -14.06
C GLU A 250 9.24 -6.33 -13.92
N PRO A 251 8.68 -5.41 -13.12
CA PRO A 251 7.24 -5.21 -13.10
C PRO A 251 6.78 -4.66 -14.46
N ALA A 252 5.58 -5.05 -14.87
CA ALA A 252 4.98 -4.51 -16.08
C ALA A 252 4.74 -2.99 -15.93
N THR A 253 4.96 -2.24 -17.01
CA THR A 253 4.74 -0.80 -17.03
C THR A 253 3.24 -0.46 -17.02
N SER A 254 2.87 0.60 -16.30
CA SER A 254 1.52 1.18 -16.37
C SER A 254 1.35 2.18 -17.52
N ARG A 255 2.44 2.49 -18.24
CA ARG A 255 2.47 3.46 -19.35
C ARG A 255 1.59 2.98 -20.51
N GLY A 256 0.76 3.89 -21.02
CA GLY A 256 -0.11 3.61 -22.15
C GLY A 256 -1.31 2.71 -21.82
N LEU A 257 -1.49 2.30 -20.56
CA LEU A 257 -2.71 1.61 -20.14
C LEU A 257 -3.89 2.58 -20.11
N TYR A 258 -5.01 2.16 -20.67
CA TYR A 258 -6.28 2.90 -20.68
C TYR A 258 -7.47 2.06 -20.22
N LYS A 259 -7.18 0.88 -19.67
CA LYS A 259 -8.15 -0.10 -19.19
C LYS A 259 -7.47 -1.12 -18.30
N TYR A 260 -8.27 -1.79 -17.48
CA TYR A 260 -7.91 -3.02 -16.79
C TYR A 260 -8.66 -4.19 -17.42
N GLY A 261 -7.94 -5.08 -18.12
CA GLY A 261 -8.55 -6.17 -18.87
C GLY A 261 -9.43 -5.69 -20.04
N GLY A 262 -10.74 -5.83 -19.91
CA GLY A 262 -11.73 -5.63 -20.97
C GLY A 262 -12.04 -4.18 -21.32
N ARG A 263 -12.80 -3.48 -20.47
CA ARG A 263 -13.27 -2.09 -20.68
C ARG A 263 -12.55 -1.11 -19.77
N GLY A 264 -12.27 0.08 -20.30
CA GLY A 264 -11.80 1.24 -19.52
C GLY A 264 -12.96 1.97 -18.83
N LEU A 265 -12.62 2.93 -17.97
CA LEU A 265 -13.59 3.82 -17.35
C LEU A 265 -13.89 5.00 -18.27
N PRO A 266 -15.16 5.27 -18.62
CA PRO A 266 -15.49 6.42 -19.45
C PRO A 266 -15.43 7.72 -18.65
N VAL A 267 -14.78 8.73 -19.20
CA VAL A 267 -14.78 10.11 -18.70
C VAL A 267 -15.27 11.05 -19.80
N PRO A 268 -16.16 12.02 -19.50
CA PRO A 268 -16.56 13.04 -20.46
C PRO A 268 -15.35 13.82 -20.96
N THR A 269 -15.31 14.08 -22.26
CA THR A 269 -14.26 14.88 -22.90
C THR A 269 -14.52 16.40 -22.80
N GLY A 270 -15.76 16.78 -22.47
CA GLY A 270 -16.23 18.16 -22.53
C GLY A 270 -16.69 18.61 -23.91
N THR A 271 -16.56 17.76 -24.93
CA THR A 271 -17.15 17.94 -26.26
C THR A 271 -18.46 17.16 -26.39
N TYR A 272 -19.29 17.61 -27.33
CA TYR A 272 -20.59 17.02 -27.64
C TYR A 272 -20.61 16.67 -29.12
N LYS A 273 -21.24 15.55 -29.44
CA LYS A 273 -21.54 15.14 -30.82
C LYS A 273 -22.58 16.06 -31.44
N GLU A 274 -22.77 15.94 -32.76
CA GLU A 274 -23.79 16.70 -33.50
C GLU A 274 -25.22 16.42 -33.03
N ASP A 275 -25.49 15.23 -32.49
CA ASP A 275 -26.78 14.86 -31.91
C ASP A 275 -27.00 15.41 -30.48
N GLY A 276 -26.03 16.14 -29.94
CA GLY A 276 -26.07 16.72 -28.59
C GLY A 276 -25.64 15.77 -27.47
N GLU A 277 -25.29 14.52 -27.78
CA GLU A 277 -24.78 13.58 -26.79
C GLU A 277 -23.32 13.88 -26.42
N PRO A 278 -22.93 13.76 -25.14
CA PRO A 278 -21.55 13.98 -24.73
C PRO A 278 -20.60 12.94 -25.33
N GLU A 279 -19.40 13.37 -25.69
CA GLU A 279 -18.31 12.49 -26.11
C GLU A 279 -17.53 12.00 -24.90
N TYR A 280 -17.20 10.70 -24.90
CA TYR A 280 -16.46 10.05 -23.83
C TYR A 280 -15.15 9.47 -24.34
N ARG A 281 -14.14 9.48 -23.48
CA ARG A 281 -12.89 8.74 -23.68
C ARG A 281 -12.65 7.79 -22.50
N SER A 282 -11.79 6.81 -22.68
CA SER A 282 -11.32 6.01 -21.54
C SER A 282 -10.33 6.82 -20.70
N ILE A 283 -10.39 6.66 -19.38
CA ILE A 283 -9.35 7.14 -18.46
C ILE A 283 -8.07 6.35 -18.75
N ALA A 284 -6.96 7.05 -18.96
CA ALA A 284 -5.63 6.51 -19.19
C ALA A 284 -4.74 6.73 -17.96
N SER A 285 -3.75 5.86 -17.78
CA SER A 285 -2.69 6.09 -16.81
C SER A 285 -1.96 7.39 -17.15
N GLY A 286 -1.80 8.28 -16.18
CA GLY A 286 -1.31 9.65 -16.35
C GLY A 286 -2.40 10.72 -16.44
N ASP A 287 -3.68 10.35 -16.51
CA ASP A 287 -4.76 11.33 -16.44
C ASP A 287 -4.81 12.01 -15.07
N VAL A 288 -4.90 13.35 -15.07
CA VAL A 288 -4.92 14.16 -13.85
C VAL A 288 -6.34 14.60 -13.53
N PHE A 289 -6.74 14.41 -12.27
CA PHE A 289 -8.02 14.83 -11.72
C PHE A 289 -7.81 15.86 -10.61
N SER A 290 -8.67 16.88 -10.57
CA SER A 290 -8.70 17.87 -9.50
C SER A 290 -9.84 17.55 -8.53
N LEU A 291 -9.50 17.23 -7.30
CA LEU A 291 -10.44 17.08 -6.18
C LEU A 291 -10.54 18.42 -5.46
N THR A 292 -11.75 18.93 -5.27
CA THR A 292 -11.95 20.29 -4.74
C THR A 292 -12.87 20.33 -3.52
N THR A 293 -12.67 21.34 -2.67
CA THR A 293 -13.59 21.67 -1.57
C THR A 293 -13.68 23.18 -1.36
N ASP A 294 -14.87 23.67 -1.02
CA ASP A 294 -15.08 25.07 -0.66
C ASP A 294 -14.82 25.34 0.84
N ASP A 295 -14.88 24.29 1.67
CA ASP A 295 -14.80 24.34 3.14
C ASP A 295 -13.78 23.28 3.62
N PRO A 296 -12.46 23.58 3.57
CA PRO A 296 -11.42 22.62 3.95
C PRO A 296 -11.48 22.18 5.42
N ASP A 297 -12.11 22.97 6.29
CA ASP A 297 -12.23 22.64 7.73
C ASP A 297 -13.32 21.60 7.98
N LYS A 298 -14.49 21.74 7.34
CA LYS A 298 -15.64 20.82 7.57
C LYS A 298 -15.74 19.70 6.55
N LEU A 299 -15.28 19.96 5.33
CA LEU A 299 -15.30 19.06 4.18
C LEU A 299 -13.87 18.91 3.63
N PRO A 300 -12.92 18.42 4.45
CA PRO A 300 -11.53 18.31 4.03
C PRO A 300 -11.40 17.42 2.79
N LEU A 301 -10.44 17.77 1.95
CA LEU A 301 -9.99 16.91 0.86
C LEU A 301 -9.49 15.55 1.39
N PRO A 302 -9.42 14.52 0.53
CA PRO A 302 -8.72 13.30 0.87
C PRO A 302 -7.34 13.56 1.45
N SER A 303 -7.01 12.86 2.53
CA SER A 303 -5.73 12.99 3.21
C SER A 303 -4.60 12.59 2.26
N TRP A 304 -3.65 13.49 2.08
CA TRP A 304 -2.49 13.26 1.23
C TRP A 304 -1.66 12.06 1.69
N PRO A 305 -1.26 11.95 2.98
CA PRO A 305 -0.52 10.78 3.45
C PRO A 305 -1.28 9.46 3.21
N LEU A 306 -2.61 9.45 3.36
CA LEU A 306 -3.40 8.23 3.10
C LEU A 306 -3.45 7.87 1.62
N LEU A 307 -3.59 8.85 0.73
CA LEU A 307 -3.51 8.60 -0.71
C LEU A 307 -2.13 8.13 -1.14
N GLU A 308 -1.07 8.64 -0.54
CA GLU A 308 0.29 8.18 -0.79
C GLU A 308 0.49 6.72 -0.35
N MET A 309 -0.01 6.35 0.82
CA MET A 309 0.00 4.95 1.28
C MET A 309 -0.82 4.05 0.33
N GLN A 310 -2.03 4.50 -0.05
CA GLN A 310 -2.89 3.81 -1.00
C GLN A 310 -2.17 3.59 -2.32
N TRP A 311 -1.49 4.62 -2.83
CA TRP A 311 -0.74 4.60 -4.09
C TRP A 311 0.25 3.44 -4.12
N HIS A 312 1.01 3.25 -3.04
CA HIS A 312 1.96 2.14 -2.92
C HIS A 312 1.28 0.78 -2.81
N LEU A 313 0.30 0.65 -1.92
CA LEU A 313 -0.33 -0.64 -1.62
C LEU A 313 -1.18 -1.17 -2.78
N GLN A 314 -1.80 -0.29 -3.56
CA GLN A 314 -2.48 -0.67 -4.81
C GLN A 314 -1.50 -1.19 -5.86
N ARG A 315 -0.33 -0.54 -6.01
CA ARG A 315 0.71 -1.02 -6.93
C ARG A 315 1.22 -2.39 -6.52
N ILE A 316 1.42 -2.60 -5.23
CA ILE A 316 1.83 -3.91 -4.71
C ILE A 316 0.74 -4.94 -4.97
N ALA A 317 -0.53 -4.62 -4.73
CA ALA A 317 -1.66 -5.51 -5.02
C ALA A 317 -1.71 -5.91 -6.51
N GLY A 318 -1.57 -4.94 -7.42
CA GLY A 318 -1.53 -5.20 -8.85
C GLY A 318 -0.33 -6.04 -9.29
N MET A 319 0.88 -5.66 -8.88
CA MET A 319 2.12 -6.38 -9.21
C MET A 319 2.10 -7.82 -8.67
N SER A 320 1.71 -8.01 -7.41
CA SER A 320 1.73 -9.33 -6.75
C SER A 320 0.66 -10.30 -7.24
N GLY A 321 -0.31 -9.84 -8.04
CA GLY A 321 -1.47 -10.65 -8.47
C GLY A 321 -2.60 -10.74 -7.47
N ALA A 322 -2.45 -10.14 -6.27
CA ALA A 322 -3.52 -10.12 -5.26
C ALA A 322 -4.79 -9.37 -5.73
N ALA A 323 -4.67 -8.53 -6.76
CA ALA A 323 -5.83 -7.91 -7.40
C ALA A 323 -6.71 -8.91 -8.19
N GLU A 324 -6.13 -10.01 -8.68
CA GLU A 324 -6.83 -11.05 -9.45
C GLU A 324 -7.50 -12.10 -8.55
N SER A 325 -6.92 -12.42 -7.39
CA SER A 325 -7.50 -13.37 -6.42
C SER A 325 -8.84 -12.90 -5.82
N SER A 326 -9.25 -11.67 -6.11
CA SER A 326 -10.58 -11.16 -5.78
C SER A 326 -11.70 -11.70 -6.69
N GLU A 327 -11.36 -12.24 -7.87
CA GLU A 327 -12.33 -12.82 -8.82
C GLU A 327 -12.73 -14.26 -8.44
N ASP A 328 -11.92 -14.97 -7.65
CA ASP A 328 -12.16 -16.39 -7.29
C ASP A 328 -13.15 -16.59 -6.12
N LEU A 329 -13.66 -15.52 -5.51
CA LEU A 329 -14.66 -15.59 -4.44
C LEU A 329 -16.11 -15.68 -4.96
N ASP A 330 -16.31 -15.79 -6.26
CA ASP A 330 -17.63 -16.01 -6.89
C ASP A 330 -18.05 -17.50 -6.98
N HIS A 331 -17.28 -18.42 -6.39
CA HIS A 331 -17.75 -19.79 -6.14
C HIS A 331 -18.27 -19.95 -4.71
N ASN A 332 -19.60 -19.94 -4.59
CA ASN A 332 -20.33 -20.44 -3.42
C ASN A 332 -19.74 -21.77 -2.94
N ASP A 333 -19.24 -21.80 -1.71
CA ASP A 333 -19.52 -22.90 -0.80
C ASP A 333 -19.63 -22.34 0.62
N ASP A 334 -20.83 -22.50 1.18
CA ASP A 334 -21.14 -22.32 2.58
C ASP A 334 -20.30 -23.32 3.39
N ASP A 335 -19.21 -22.86 4.00
CA ASP A 335 -18.73 -23.48 5.24
C ASP A 335 -18.07 -22.41 6.13
N ASP A 336 -18.82 -22.03 7.16
CA ASP A 336 -18.34 -21.28 8.32
C ASP A 336 -17.23 -22.06 9.02
N ASN A 337 -16.02 -21.91 8.51
CA ASN A 337 -14.83 -22.23 9.27
C ASN A 337 -13.83 -21.10 9.07
N ALA A 338 -14.06 -20.01 9.80
CA ALA A 338 -13.03 -19.05 10.13
C ALA A 338 -11.89 -19.81 10.82
N LYS A 339 -10.97 -20.36 10.01
CA LYS A 339 -9.70 -20.86 10.49
C LYS A 339 -9.03 -19.64 11.09
N GLU A 340 -9.07 -19.58 12.42
CA GLU A 340 -8.21 -18.77 13.24
C GLU A 340 -6.79 -18.96 12.69
N ILE A 341 -6.33 -18.01 11.86
CA ILE A 341 -4.94 -17.97 11.43
C ILE A 341 -4.18 -17.93 12.75
N THR A 342 -3.44 -18.99 13.05
CA THR A 342 -2.66 -19.13 14.27
C THR A 342 -1.63 -18.01 14.32
N THR A 343 -2.04 -16.86 14.85
CA THR A 343 -1.27 -15.61 14.97
C THR A 343 -0.35 -15.64 16.19
N HIS A 344 -0.43 -16.69 17.01
CA HIS A 344 0.10 -16.66 18.36
C HIS A 344 1.63 -16.73 18.49
N ASP A 345 2.37 -17.07 17.43
CA ASP A 345 3.85 -17.14 17.47
C ASP A 345 4.54 -16.12 16.54
N ARG A 346 3.90 -15.74 15.43
CA ARG A 346 4.49 -14.85 14.42
C ARG A 346 4.70 -13.41 14.91
N ASP A 347 3.89 -12.94 15.85
CA ASP A 347 3.91 -11.57 16.40
C ASP A 347 5.10 -11.30 17.33
N ALA A 348 5.57 -12.32 18.05
CA ALA A 348 6.80 -12.21 18.82
C ALA A 348 7.98 -12.07 17.85
N THR A 349 7.97 -12.82 16.75
CA THR A 349 9.07 -12.86 15.78
C THR A 349 9.35 -11.49 15.16
N VAL A 350 8.35 -10.76 14.63
CA VAL A 350 8.58 -9.45 13.97
C VAL A 350 9.07 -8.38 14.94
N ARG A 351 8.57 -8.35 16.19
CA ARG A 351 9.09 -7.44 17.21
C ARG A 351 10.51 -7.80 17.61
N SER A 352 10.82 -9.10 17.74
CA SER A 352 12.18 -9.58 17.98
C SER A 352 13.11 -9.27 16.81
N VAL A 353 12.64 -9.39 15.57
CA VAL A 353 13.36 -8.96 14.37
C VAL A 353 13.74 -7.50 14.47
N ARG A 354 12.76 -6.64 14.78
CA ARG A 354 13.00 -5.20 14.92
C ARG A 354 14.07 -4.93 15.98
N ALA A 355 13.95 -5.55 17.15
CA ALA A 355 14.94 -5.39 18.22
C ALA A 355 16.33 -5.89 17.80
N ILE A 356 16.42 -6.99 17.05
CA ILE A 356 17.69 -7.51 16.51
C ILE A 356 18.25 -6.55 15.45
N SER A 357 17.41 -6.02 14.56
CA SER A 357 17.80 -5.04 13.56
C SER A 357 18.31 -3.74 14.21
N GLU A 358 17.60 -3.21 15.19
CA GLU A 358 18.03 -2.04 15.97
C GLU A 358 19.33 -2.31 16.72
N TRP A 359 19.51 -3.51 17.28
CA TRP A 359 20.77 -3.91 17.90
C TRP A 359 21.93 -3.99 16.90
N LEU A 360 21.71 -4.60 15.72
CA LEU A 360 22.72 -4.68 14.65
C LEU A 360 23.13 -3.29 14.15
N ARG A 361 22.20 -2.32 14.10
CA ARG A 361 22.50 -0.91 13.76
C ARG A 361 23.42 -0.22 14.76
N LEU A 362 23.43 -0.66 16.02
CA LEU A 362 24.18 -0.03 17.11
C LEU A 362 25.57 -0.65 17.32
N LEU A 363 25.96 -1.65 16.53
CA LEU A 363 27.29 -2.25 16.62
C LEU A 363 28.38 -1.26 16.18
N PRO A 364 29.34 -0.91 17.05
CA PRO A 364 30.49 -0.10 16.64
C PRO A 364 31.37 -0.85 15.64
N GLU A 365 31.95 -0.16 14.66
CA GLU A 365 32.86 -0.74 13.65
C GLU A 365 34.04 -1.53 14.25
N ASN A 366 34.39 -1.32 15.53
CA ASN A 366 35.55 -1.90 16.20
C ASN A 366 35.31 -3.24 16.94
N GLU A 367 34.13 -3.86 16.89
CA GLU A 367 33.93 -5.24 17.40
C GLU A 367 34.09 -6.34 16.33
N GLN A 368 34.67 -6.00 15.16
CA GLN A 368 34.86 -6.91 14.02
C GLN A 368 35.99 -7.95 14.18
N SER A 369 36.69 -8.02 15.32
CA SER A 369 37.78 -8.98 15.48
C SER A 369 38.05 -9.38 16.93
N THR A 370 37.24 -10.27 17.48
CA THR A 370 37.71 -11.17 18.55
C THR A 370 37.23 -12.61 18.29
N PRO A 371 38.13 -13.54 17.93
CA PRO A 371 37.77 -14.95 17.91
C PRO A 371 37.56 -15.43 19.35
N ARG A 372 36.36 -15.93 19.65
CA ARG A 372 36.08 -16.62 20.94
C ARG A 372 37.07 -17.78 21.13
N PRO A 373 37.66 -17.98 22.31
CA PRO A 373 38.48 -19.16 22.59
C PRO A 373 37.60 -20.43 22.53
N ARG A 374 38.11 -21.47 21.88
CA ARG A 374 37.48 -22.80 21.84
C ARG A 374 37.36 -23.39 23.26
N PRO A 375 36.29 -24.14 23.58
CA PRO A 375 36.21 -24.86 24.85
C PRO A 375 37.21 -26.01 24.87
N SER A 376 38.05 -26.07 25.91
CA SER A 376 38.89 -27.23 26.21
C SER A 376 38.04 -28.37 26.75
N ILE A 377 38.01 -29.49 26.02
CA ILE A 377 37.43 -30.77 26.46
C ILE A 377 38.47 -31.45 27.37
N PRO A 378 38.14 -31.85 28.62
CA PRO A 378 39.02 -32.67 29.43
C PRO A 378 39.00 -34.12 28.93
N VAL A 379 40.18 -34.74 28.87
CA VAL A 379 40.44 -36.17 28.58
C VAL A 379 39.98 -37.04 29.73
#